data_AF-A0A183FC78-F1
#
_entry.id   AF-A0A183FC78-F1
#
_cell.length_a   1.000
_cell.length_b   1.000
_cell.length_c   1.000
_cell.angle_alpha   90.00
_cell.angle_beta   90.00
_cell.angle_gamma   90.00
#
_symmetry.space_group_name_H-M   'P 1'
#
loop_
_entity.id
_entity.type
_entity.pdbx_description
1 polymer ?
#
loop_
_entity_poly.entity_id
_entity_poly.type
_entity_poly.pdbx_seq_one_letter_code
_entity_poly.pdbx_strand_id
1 'polypeptide(L)'
;LREKAYVVTQAVRTKPMNVEFWRMVWELGSNCIVMLTKVFDFMRVMCLQYWPLTRFMFGDIEVETIDTHTYAHFIGTSSIHEPLTRYTSERNKTVGYTSYTFWQY
;
A
#
# COMPACT_ATOMS: atom_id res chain seq x y z
N LEU A 1 22.62 -6.99 -11.34
CA LEU A 1 21.17 -7.31 -11.21
C LEU A 1 20.86 -7.47 -9.74
N ARG A 2 19.87 -6.77 -9.19
CA ARG A 2 19.38 -7.06 -7.83
C ARG A 2 18.65 -8.40 -7.91
N GLU A 3 19.19 -9.45 -7.31
CA GLU A 3 18.44 -10.68 -7.12
C GLU A 3 17.21 -10.37 -6.25
N LYS A 4 16.03 -10.86 -6.67
CA LYS A 4 14.70 -10.57 -6.10
C LYS A 4 14.12 -9.20 -6.48
N ALA A 5 13.66 -9.09 -7.72
CA ALA A 5 13.00 -7.88 -8.25
C ALA A 5 11.59 -7.64 -7.67
N TYR A 6 10.92 -8.68 -7.17
CA TYR A 6 9.52 -8.60 -6.70
C TYR A 6 9.30 -9.44 -5.45
N VAL A 7 8.36 -8.97 -4.62
CA VAL A 7 7.82 -9.68 -3.46
C VAL A 7 6.34 -9.86 -3.71
N VAL A 8 5.86 -11.10 -3.69
CA VAL A 8 4.43 -11.41 -3.81
C VAL A 8 3.92 -11.76 -2.42
N THR A 9 2.85 -11.10 -1.99
CA THR A 9 2.23 -11.32 -0.69
C THR A 9 0.71 -11.42 -0.82
N GLN A 10 0.08 -11.95 0.22
CA GLN A 10 -1.37 -11.99 0.36
C GLN A 10 -1.94 -10.61 0.71
N ALA A 11 -3.24 -10.43 0.48
CA ALA A 11 -3.97 -9.25 0.93
C ALA A 11 -3.90 -9.11 2.46
N VAL A 12 -3.77 -7.87 2.95
CA VAL A 12 -3.82 -7.56 4.38
C VAL A 12 -5.25 -7.73 4.86
N ARG A 13 -5.54 -8.68 5.75
CA ARG A 13 -6.93 -8.98 6.18
C ARG A 13 -7.23 -8.59 7.62
N THR A 14 -6.21 -8.23 8.41
CA THR A 14 -6.36 -7.91 9.84
C THR A 14 -5.55 -6.69 10.23
N LYS A 15 -5.92 -6.03 11.34
CA LYS A 15 -5.16 -4.90 11.88
C LYS A 15 -3.71 -5.26 12.23
N PRO A 16 -3.42 -6.41 12.90
CA PRO A 16 -2.05 -6.82 13.14
C PRO A 16 -1.24 -7.00 11.84
N MET A 17 -1.83 -7.59 10.79
CA MET A 17 -1.15 -7.74 9.50
C MET A 17 -0.75 -6.41 8.85
N ASN A 18 -1.42 -5.30 9.14
CA ASN A 18 -0.99 -3.99 8.63
C ASN A 18 0.37 -3.59 9.19
N VAL A 19 0.59 -3.82 10.49
CA VAL A 19 1.88 -3.54 11.14
C VAL A 19 2.98 -4.41 10.53
N GLU A 20 2.71 -5.70 10.37
CA GLU A 20 3.64 -6.66 9.78
C GLU A 20 3.94 -6.34 8.30
N PHE A 21 2.94 -5.88 7.56
CA PHE A 21 3.07 -5.46 6.17
C PHE A 21 4.03 -4.27 6.04
N TRP A 22 3.86 -3.25 6.87
CA TRP A 22 4.74 -2.08 6.87
C TRP A 22 6.15 -2.38 7.33
N ARG A 23 6.29 -3.27 8.33
CA ARG A 23 7.61 -3.77 8.74
C ARG A 23 8.32 -4.47 7.59
N MET A 24 7.60 -5.33 6.85
CA MET A 24 8.15 -6.02 5.67
C MET A 24 8.57 -5.03 4.57
N VAL A 25 7.72 -4.05 4.23
CA VAL A 25 8.03 -3.01 3.22
C VAL A 25 9.30 -2.25 3.61
N TRP A 26 9.41 -1.86 4.89
CA TRP A 26 10.57 -1.18 5.45
C TRP A 26 11.85 -2.02 5.36
N GLU A 27 11.81 -3.26 5.88
CA GLU A 27 12.97 -4.14 5.95
C GLU A 27 13.53 -4.50 4.58
N LEU A 28 12.64 -4.65 3.58
CA LEU A 28 13.01 -4.96 2.21
C LEU A 28 13.41 -3.71 1.40
N GLY A 29 13.16 -2.50 1.91
CA GLY A 29 13.38 -1.25 1.17
C GLY A 29 12.57 -1.18 -0.12
N SER A 30 11.30 -1.59 -0.04
CA SER A 30 10.39 -1.61 -1.19
C SER A 30 9.85 -0.21 -1.47
N ASN A 31 10.08 0.30 -2.69
CA ASN A 31 9.68 1.66 -3.10
C ASN A 31 8.40 1.69 -3.94
N CYS A 32 7.79 0.53 -4.22
CA CYS A 32 6.56 0.44 -5.00
C CYS A 32 5.72 -0.72 -4.48
N ILE A 33 4.41 -0.47 -4.33
CA ILE A 33 3.43 -1.46 -3.88
C ILE A 33 2.34 -1.53 -4.93
N VAL A 34 2.04 -2.71 -5.46
CA VAL A 34 0.94 -2.91 -6.40
C VAL A 34 -0.09 -3.81 -5.73
N MET A 35 -1.24 -3.23 -5.38
CA MET A 35 -2.36 -3.94 -4.77
C MET A 35 -3.35 -4.35 -5.85
N LEU A 36 -3.39 -5.63 -6.20
CA LEU A 36 -4.21 -6.19 -7.30
C LEU A 36 -5.66 -6.56 -6.92
N THR A 37 -6.15 -6.11 -5.76
CA THR A 37 -7.49 -6.47 -5.24
C THR A 37 -8.23 -5.23 -4.75
N LYS A 38 -9.56 -5.26 -4.79
CA LYS A 38 -10.40 -4.28 -4.09
C LYS A 38 -10.23 -4.40 -2.58
N VAL A 39 -10.53 -3.32 -1.85
CA VAL A 39 -10.68 -3.35 -0.38
C VAL A 39 -11.92 -4.17 0.01
N PHE A 40 -13.00 -4.02 -0.76
CA PHE A 40 -14.29 -4.64 -0.52
C PHE A 40 -14.88 -5.20 -1.81
N ASP A 41 -15.47 -6.39 -1.73
CA ASP A 41 -16.17 -7.02 -2.84
C ASP A 41 -17.35 -7.85 -2.34
N PHE A 42 -18.52 -7.71 -2.97
CA PHE A 42 -19.77 -8.40 -2.63
C PHE A 42 -19.99 -8.61 -1.11
N MET A 43 -19.97 -7.51 -0.34
CA MET A 43 -20.13 -7.49 1.12
C MET A 43 -18.97 -8.06 1.98
N ARG A 44 -17.87 -8.47 1.35
CA ARG A 44 -16.70 -9.03 2.02
C ARG A 44 -15.51 -8.09 1.96
N VAL A 45 -14.84 -7.92 3.11
CA VAL A 45 -13.52 -7.29 3.15
C VAL A 45 -12.49 -8.22 2.50
N MET A 46 -11.97 -7.77 1.37
CA MET A 46 -10.98 -8.50 0.58
C MET A 46 -9.56 -8.12 0.99
N CYS A 47 -9.34 -6.84 1.26
CA CYS A 47 -8.10 -6.29 1.78
C CYS A 47 -8.43 -5.08 2.67
N LEU A 48 -7.79 -4.96 3.82
CA LEU A 48 -7.86 -3.74 4.61
C LEU A 48 -7.03 -2.66 3.94
N GLN A 49 -7.51 -1.43 4.04
CA GLN A 49 -6.75 -0.26 3.69
C GLN A 49 -5.51 -0.15 4.59
N TYR A 50 -4.33 -0.35 3.98
CA TYR A 50 -3.04 -0.27 4.66
C TYR A 50 -2.37 1.09 4.53
N TRP A 51 -2.92 2.00 3.71
CA TRP A 51 -2.45 3.37 3.56
C TRP A 51 -3.33 4.35 4.34
N PRO A 52 -2.75 5.34 5.03
CA PRO A 52 -3.53 6.36 5.73
C PRO A 52 -4.14 7.38 4.77
N LEU A 53 -5.17 8.11 5.21
CA LEU A 53 -5.68 9.27 4.46
C LEU A 53 -4.74 10.47 4.55
N THR A 54 -4.10 10.65 5.71
CA THR A 54 -3.12 11.72 5.95
C THR A 54 -1.86 11.12 6.55
N ARG A 55 -1.90 10.70 7.82
CA ARG A 55 -0.81 10.02 8.50
C ARG A 55 -1.31 9.00 9.51
N PHE A 56 -0.54 7.95 9.75
CA PHE A 56 -0.86 6.94 10.76
C PHE A 56 0.38 6.17 11.21
N MET A 57 0.38 5.73 12.47
CA MET A 57 1.43 4.88 13.06
C MET A 57 1.09 3.40 12.92
N PHE A 58 1.90 2.66 12.15
CA PHE A 58 1.83 1.21 12.04
C PHE A 58 2.94 0.57 12.87
N GLY A 59 2.68 0.36 14.16
CA GLY A 59 3.73 0.02 15.12
C GLY A 59 4.69 1.21 15.27
N ASP A 60 5.98 1.00 15.00
CA ASP A 60 7.03 2.02 15.12
C ASP A 60 7.32 2.74 13.79
N ILE A 61 6.50 2.50 12.77
CA ILE A 61 6.63 3.09 11.43
C ILE A 61 5.51 4.11 11.25
N GLU A 62 5.87 5.39 11.15
CA GLU A 62 4.94 6.42 10.73
C GLU A 62 4.82 6.39 9.20
N VAL A 63 3.59 6.43 8.70
CA VAL A 63 3.29 6.46 7.28
C VAL A 63 2.46 7.71 7.01
N GLU A 64 2.82 8.49 5.98
CA GLU A 64 2.12 9.71 5.56
C GLU A 64 1.82 9.68 4.07
N THR A 65 0.56 9.87 3.70
CA THR A 65 0.13 10.03 2.30
C THR A 65 0.36 11.48 1.88
N ILE A 66 1.25 11.64 0.90
CA ILE A 66 1.69 12.92 0.35
C ILE A 66 0.72 13.38 -0.72
N ASP A 67 0.30 12.45 -1.59
CA ASP A 67 -0.54 12.75 -2.74
C ASP A 67 -1.41 11.56 -3.10
N THR A 68 -2.52 11.80 -3.78
CA THR A 68 -3.41 10.74 -4.27
C THR A 68 -4.05 11.18 -5.58
N HIS A 69 -3.74 10.44 -6.64
CA HIS A 69 -4.38 10.61 -7.93
C HIS A 69 -5.42 9.52 -8.19
N THR A 70 -6.53 9.89 -8.80
CA THR A 70 -7.58 8.96 -9.21
C THR A 70 -7.68 8.94 -10.73
N TYR A 71 -7.51 7.76 -11.32
CA TYR A 71 -7.60 7.54 -12.76
C TYR A 71 -8.81 6.67 -13.11
N ALA A 72 -9.51 7.03 -14.19
CA ALA A 72 -10.53 6.19 -14.82
C ALA A 72 -9.91 5.45 -16.01
N HIS A 73 -10.16 4.16 -16.14
CA HIS A 73 -9.74 3.37 -17.31
C HIS A 73 -10.96 2.94 -18.14
N PHE A 74 -10.76 2.75 -19.45
CA PHE A 74 -11.86 2.55 -20.41
C PHE A 74 -12.58 1.20 -20.21
N ILE A 75 -13.90 1.25 -20.43
CA ILE A 75 -14.93 0.20 -20.28
C ILE A 75 -15.21 -0.17 -18.81
N GLY A 76 -15.97 0.69 -18.14
CA GLY A 76 -16.43 0.51 -16.77
C GLY A 76 -15.72 1.46 -15.80
N THR A 77 -16.47 2.05 -14.87
CA THR A 77 -15.98 3.01 -13.86
C THR A 77 -15.06 2.33 -12.84
N SER A 78 -13.91 1.82 -13.26
CA SER A 78 -12.86 1.34 -12.36
C SER A 78 -11.94 2.51 -12.00
N SER A 79 -11.97 2.91 -10.73
CA SER A 79 -11.08 3.95 -10.19
C SER A 79 -9.82 3.32 -9.66
N ILE A 80 -8.66 3.70 -10.22
CA ILE A 80 -7.35 3.35 -9.67
C ILE A 80 -6.85 4.53 -8.86
N HIS A 81 -6.44 4.26 -7.62
CA HIS A 81 -5.80 5.28 -6.79
C HIS A 81 -4.30 5.02 -6.76
N GLU A 82 -3.55 6.09 -7.01
CA GLU A 82 -2.10 6.14 -6.90
C GLU A 82 -1.70 7.02 -5.71
N PRO A 83 -1.74 6.50 -4.46
CA PRO A 83 -1.18 7.20 -3.33
C PRO A 83 0.35 7.21 -3.37
N LEU A 84 0.93 8.41 -3.32
CA LEU A 84 2.32 8.61 -2.97
C LEU A 84 2.40 8.73 -1.46
N THR A 85 3.22 7.91 -0.84
CA THR A 85 3.30 7.86 0.62
C THR A 85 4.76 7.78 1.04
N ARG A 86 5.09 8.39 2.17
CA ARG A 86 6.39 8.26 2.81
C ARG A 86 6.27 7.54 4.13
N TYR A 87 7.32 6.83 4.52
CA TYR A 87 7.42 6.29 5.86
C TYR A 87 8.73 6.67 6.55
N THR A 88 8.68 6.80 7.88
CA THR A 88 9.86 7.05 8.72
C THR A 88 9.87 6.09 9.92
N SER A 89 11.05 5.59 10.29
CA SER A 89 11.25 4.87 11.55
C SER A 89 12.08 5.72 12.52
N GLU A 90 12.14 5.32 13.79
CA GLU A 90 13.02 5.93 14.81
C GLU A 90 14.50 6.00 14.38
N ARG A 91 14.92 5.21 13.37
CA ARG A 91 16.26 5.31 12.76
C ARG A 91 16.38 6.43 11.70
N ASN A 92 15.41 7.34 11.61
CA ASN A 92 15.34 8.50 10.72
C ASN A 92 15.52 8.23 9.21
N LYS A 93 15.32 7.01 8.71
CA LYS A 93 15.28 6.81 7.24
C LYS A 93 13.89 7.16 6.72
N THR A 94 13.82 8.14 5.84
CA THR A 94 12.63 8.38 5.02
C THR A 94 12.73 7.55 3.74
N VAL A 95 11.64 6.87 3.38
CA VAL A 95 11.50 6.27 2.05
C VAL A 95 10.15 6.67 1.48
N GLY A 96 10.15 7.16 0.25
CA GLY A 96 8.93 7.37 -0.53
C GLY A 96 8.59 6.11 -1.32
N TYR A 97 7.31 5.78 -1.39
CA TYR A 97 6.83 4.72 -2.25
C TYR A 97 5.51 5.12 -2.93
N THR A 98 5.29 4.55 -4.10
CA THR A 98 4.03 4.68 -4.83
C THR A 98 3.23 3.40 -4.61
N SER A 99 2.00 3.53 -4.14
CA SER A 99 1.05 2.42 -4.17
C SER A 99 0.07 2.57 -5.33
N TYR A 100 -0.23 1.46 -6.00
CA TYR A 100 -1.30 1.37 -6.99
C TYR A 100 -2.39 0.47 -6.41
N THR A 101 -3.58 1.01 -6.18
CA THR A 101 -4.73 0.23 -5.69
C THR A 101 -5.68 -0.05 -6.85
N PHE A 102 -5.91 -1.35 -7.11
CA PHE A 102 -6.19 -1.85 -8.46
C PHE A 102 -7.64 -2.16 -8.81
N TRP A 103 -7.69 -2.34 -10.13
CA TRP A 103 -8.66 -2.50 -11.19
C TRP A 103 -9.67 -3.66 -11.14
N GLN A 104 -10.64 -3.55 -12.06
CA GLN A 104 -11.44 -4.66 -12.58
C GLN A 104 -10.74 -5.25 -13.82
N TYR A 105 -10.62 -6.58 -13.88
CA TYR A 105 -10.66 -7.30 -15.16
C TYR A 105 -12.09 -7.77 -15.39
#